data_AF-A0A7Y0SN30-F1
#
_entry.id   AF-A0A7Y0SN30-F1
#
_cell.length_a   1.000
_cell.length_b   1.000
_cell.length_c   1.000
_cell.angle_alpha   90.00
_cell.angle_beta   90.00
_cell.angle_gamma   90.00
#
_symmetry.space_group_name_H-M   'P 1'
#
loop_
_entity.id
_entity.type
_entity.pdbx_description
1 polymer ?
#
loop_
_entity_poly.entity_id
_entity_poly.type
_entity_poly.pdbx_seq_one_letter_code
_entity_poly.pdbx_strand_id
1 'polypeptide(L)'
;FGVVMMLFLVGLELEPKMLWAMRNRLMGLGGLQVGGTVAAIMGIALYFDQPWTIALAIGLIFALSSTAIVLQTFSEKGLTKTEGGQNAFSVLLFQDIAVIPMLAFIPLLALPELIEQAQSAA
;
A
#
# COMPACT_ATOMS: atom_id res chain seq x y z
N PHE A 1 -16.38 16.51 -3.19
CA PHE A 1 -16.45 17.12 -1.84
C PHE A 1 -16.92 16.13 -0.76
N GLY A 2 -17.96 15.30 -1.01
CA GLY A 2 -18.46 14.33 -0.02
C GLY A 2 -17.41 13.35 0.52
N VAL A 3 -16.56 12.77 -0.35
CA VAL A 3 -15.48 11.84 0.06
C VAL A 3 -14.48 12.47 1.02
N VAL A 4 -14.10 13.73 0.77
CA VAL A 4 -13.13 14.47 1.59
C VAL A 4 -13.72 14.76 2.97
N MET A 5 -14.97 15.20 3.04
CA MET A 5 -15.66 15.40 4.32
C MET A 5 -15.79 14.10 5.11
N MET A 6 -16.05 12.99 4.42
CA MET A 6 -16.14 11.69 5.06
C MET A 6 -14.79 11.22 5.60
N LEU A 7 -13.71 11.34 4.83
CA LEU A 7 -12.36 11.02 5.31
C LEU A 7 -11.94 11.90 6.49
N PHE A 8 -12.35 13.17 6.49
CA PHE A 8 -12.12 14.07 7.62
C PHE A 8 -12.90 13.62 8.87
N LEU A 9 -14.18 13.28 8.73
CA LEU A 9 -15.00 12.75 9.83
C LEU A 9 -14.45 11.44 10.37
N VAL A 10 -14.09 10.49 9.50
CA VAL A 10 -13.43 9.24 9.88
C VAL A 10 -12.13 9.55 10.61
N GLY A 11 -11.34 10.53 10.14
CA GLY A 11 -10.13 11.00 10.82
C GLY A 11 -10.38 11.53 12.24
N LEU A 12 -11.48 12.25 12.46
CA LEU A 12 -11.88 12.76 13.78
C LEU A 12 -12.46 11.67 14.70
N GLU A 13 -13.07 10.62 14.15
CA GLU A 13 -13.55 9.45 14.89
C GLU A 13 -12.42 8.53 15.35
N LEU A 14 -11.24 8.63 14.71
CA LEU A 14 -10.08 7.82 15.06
C LEU A 14 -9.37 8.34 16.31
N GLU A 15 -9.63 7.67 17.43
CA GLU A 15 -8.86 7.92 18.65
C GLU A 15 -7.48 7.21 18.60
N PRO A 16 -6.38 7.87 19.02
CA PRO A 16 -5.04 7.28 19.04
C PRO A 16 -4.95 5.95 19.82
N LYS A 17 -5.78 5.80 20.86
CA LYS A 17 -5.86 4.58 21.66
C LYS A 17 -6.34 3.38 20.84
N MET A 18 -7.30 3.60 19.93
CA MET A 18 -7.82 2.55 19.05
C MET A 18 -6.73 2.09 18.07
N LEU A 19 -5.96 3.02 17.49
CA LEU A 19 -4.82 2.69 16.63
C LEU A 19 -3.76 1.86 17.37
N TRP A 20 -3.46 2.22 18.61
CA TRP A 20 -2.49 1.49 19.43
C TRP A 20 -2.95 0.07 19.77
N ALA A 21 -4.24 -0.13 19.98
CA ALA A 21 -4.84 -1.46 20.16
C ALA A 21 -4.76 -2.30 18.88
N MET A 22 -4.83 -1.65 17.71
CA MET A 22 -4.78 -2.30 16.40
C MET A 22 -3.37 -2.57 15.88
N ARG A 23 -2.30 -2.15 16.59
CA ARG A 23 -0.90 -2.26 16.12
C ARG A 23 -0.48 -3.65 15.64
N ASN A 24 -0.96 -4.70 16.29
CA ASN A 24 -0.63 -6.08 15.91
C ASN A 24 -1.31 -6.46 14.57
N ARG A 25 -2.52 -5.94 14.32
CA ARG A 25 -3.21 -6.09 13.03
C ARG A 25 -2.56 -5.24 11.95
N LEU A 26 -2.12 -4.02 12.28
CA LEU A 26 -1.40 -3.14 11.36
C LEU A 26 -0.11 -3.82 10.86
N MET A 27 0.75 -4.27 11.77
CA MET A 27 2.01 -4.89 11.38
C MET A 27 1.84 -6.31 10.82
N GLY A 28 0.99 -7.14 11.44
CA GLY A 28 0.79 -8.51 11.02
C GLY A 28 -0.02 -8.61 9.73
N LEU A 29 -1.26 -8.13 9.76
CA LEU A 29 -2.23 -8.30 8.68
C LEU A 29 -1.94 -7.33 7.52
N GLY A 30 -1.65 -6.06 7.83
CA GLY A 30 -1.24 -5.06 6.84
C GLY A 30 0.09 -5.43 6.16
N GLY A 31 1.10 -5.77 6.95
CA GLY A 31 2.40 -6.21 6.43
C GLY A 31 2.31 -7.47 5.57
N LEU A 32 1.53 -8.48 6.00
CA LEU A 32 1.34 -9.70 5.24
C LEU A 32 0.57 -9.46 3.93
N GLN A 33 -0.47 -8.62 3.94
CA GLN A 33 -1.21 -8.30 2.72
C GLN A 33 -0.33 -7.57 1.71
N VAL A 34 0.37 -6.53 2.16
CA VAL A 34 1.23 -5.72 1.28
C VAL A 34 2.38 -6.56 0.78
N GLY A 35 3.15 -7.18 1.67
CA GLY A 35 4.30 -8.02 1.31
C GLY A 35 3.90 -9.22 0.43
N GLY A 36 2.77 -9.87 0.73
CA GLY A 36 2.24 -10.97 -0.07
C GLY A 36 1.83 -10.52 -1.47
N THR A 37 1.21 -9.34 -1.60
CA THR A 37 0.83 -8.79 -2.90
C THR A 37 2.05 -8.39 -3.71
N VAL A 38 3.03 -7.72 -3.09
CA VAL A 38 4.31 -7.38 -3.73
C VAL A 38 5.00 -8.65 -4.24
N ALA A 39 5.13 -9.67 -3.40
CA ALA A 39 5.79 -10.92 -3.76
C ALA A 39 5.06 -11.66 -4.89
N ALA A 40 3.72 -11.72 -4.84
CA ALA A 40 2.92 -12.37 -5.88
C ALA A 40 3.06 -11.65 -7.23
N ILE A 41 2.91 -10.33 -7.25
CA ILE A 41 3.02 -9.53 -8.49
C ILE A 41 4.45 -9.53 -9.02
N MET A 42 5.45 -9.42 -8.15
CA MET A 42 6.86 -9.53 -8.52
C MET A 42 7.16 -10.91 -9.13
N GLY A 43 6.65 -11.99 -8.54
CA GLY A 43 6.80 -13.34 -9.09
C GLY A 43 6.18 -13.49 -10.49
N ILE A 44 5.03 -12.85 -10.72
CA ILE A 44 4.41 -12.79 -12.05
C ILE A 44 5.30 -11.99 -13.02
N ALA A 45 5.81 -10.83 -12.63
CA ALA A 45 6.66 -10.01 -13.50
C ALA A 45 8.00 -10.69 -13.84
N LEU A 46 8.60 -11.40 -12.88
CA LEU A 46 9.79 -12.22 -13.11
C LEU A 46 9.53 -13.37 -14.08
N TYR A 47 8.32 -13.96 -14.07
CA TYR A 47 7.93 -14.98 -15.03
C TYR A 47 7.86 -14.44 -16.48
N PHE A 48 7.67 -13.13 -16.65
CA PHE A 48 7.73 -12.45 -17.95
C PHE A 48 9.14 -11.93 -18.29
N ASP A 49 10.19 -12.50 -17.68
CA ASP A 49 11.60 -12.15 -17.90
C ASP A 49 11.96 -10.69 -17.58
N GLN A 50 11.18 -10.04 -16.72
CA GLN A 50 11.44 -8.65 -16.36
C GLN A 50 12.56 -8.53 -15.30
N PRO A 51 13.48 -7.54 -15.38
CA PRO A 51 14.51 -7.32 -14.36
C PRO A 51 13.92 -7.24 -12.96
N TRP A 52 14.66 -7.77 -11.98
CA TRP A 52 14.17 -7.87 -10.60
C TRP A 52 13.81 -6.51 -9.98
N THR A 53 14.55 -5.46 -10.35
CA THR A 53 14.34 -4.05 -10.03
C THR A 53 12.99 -3.55 -10.52
N ILE A 54 12.68 -3.78 -11.80
CA ILE A 54 11.42 -3.42 -12.42
C ILE A 54 10.27 -4.27 -11.87
N ALA A 55 10.46 -5.58 -11.72
CA ALA A 55 9.48 -6.50 -11.15
C ALA A 55 9.09 -6.11 -9.72
N LEU A 56 10.08 -5.74 -8.90
CA LEU A 56 9.85 -5.23 -7.55
C LEU A 56 9.10 -3.89 -7.57
N ALA A 57 9.50 -2.95 -8.44
CA ALA A 57 8.81 -1.66 -8.58
C ALA A 57 7.34 -1.85 -8.98
N ILE A 58 7.04 -2.75 -9.92
CA ILE A 58 5.67 -3.10 -10.30
C ILE A 58 4.92 -3.67 -9.09
N GLY A 59 5.53 -4.62 -8.36
CA GLY A 59 4.93 -5.21 -7.17
C GLY A 59 4.59 -4.17 -6.09
N LEU A 60 5.51 -3.24 -5.82
CA LEU A 60 5.31 -2.15 -4.85
C LEU A 60 4.14 -1.23 -5.26
N ILE A 61 4.06 -0.85 -6.54
CA ILE A 61 2.99 0.03 -7.04
C ILE A 61 1.63 -0.68 -6.99
N PHE A 62 1.57 -1.95 -7.40
CA PHE A 62 0.32 -2.71 -7.44
C PHE A 62 -0.19 -3.15 -6.06
N ALA A 63 0.65 -3.14 -5.03
CA ALA A 63 0.24 -3.49 -3.67
C ALA A 63 -0.61 -2.42 -2.97
N LEU A 64 -0.64 -1.19 -3.49
CA LEU A 64 -1.33 -0.05 -2.89
C LEU A 64 -2.83 -0.04 -3.26
N SER A 65 -3.66 0.40 -2.32
CA SER A 65 -5.11 0.55 -2.50
C SER A 65 -5.55 2.00 -2.26
N SER A 66 -6.72 2.37 -2.79
CA SER A 66 -7.30 3.71 -2.56
C SER A 66 -8.11 3.76 -1.27
N THR A 67 -7.53 4.32 -0.21
CA THR A 67 -8.17 4.51 1.10
C THR A 67 -9.49 5.26 1.00
N ALA A 68 -9.53 6.34 0.21
CA ALA A 68 -10.71 7.17 -0.01
C ALA A 68 -11.91 6.36 -0.52
N ILE A 69 -11.69 5.59 -1.59
CA ILE A 69 -12.74 4.84 -2.26
C ILE A 69 -13.23 3.69 -1.39
N VAL A 70 -12.32 2.95 -0.76
CA VAL A 70 -12.68 1.79 0.07
C VAL A 70 -13.47 2.22 1.30
N LEU A 71 -12.99 3.23 2.03
CA LEU A 71 -13.69 3.70 3.23
C LEU A 71 -15.04 4.28 2.88
N GLN A 72 -15.13 5.10 1.82
CA GLN A 72 -16.41 5.60 1.33
C GLN A 72 -17.39 4.47 1.03
N THR A 73 -16.96 3.48 0.26
CA THR A 73 -17.78 2.32 -0.08
C THR A 73 -18.25 1.58 1.17
N PHE A 74 -17.41 1.44 2.19
CA PHE A 74 -17.79 0.80 3.45
C PHE A 74 -18.81 1.62 4.23
N SER A 75 -18.69 2.94 4.27
CA SER A 75 -19.68 3.79 4.93
C SER A 75 -21.03 3.74 4.21
N GLU A 76 -21.03 3.86 2.88
CA GLU A 76 -22.23 3.75 2.04
C GLU A 76 -22.94 2.40 2.21
N LYS A 77 -22.18 1.32 2.43
CA LYS A 77 -22.70 -0.03 2.66
C LYS A 77 -22.85 -0.41 4.14
N GLY A 78 -22.56 0.49 5.09
CA GLY A 78 -22.63 0.21 6.52
C GLY A 78 -21.62 -0.82 7.06
N LEU A 79 -20.53 -1.07 6.34
CA LEU A 79 -19.52 -2.10 6.64
C LEU A 79 -18.41 -1.64 7.60
N THR A 80 -18.30 -0.34 7.89
CA THR A 80 -17.17 0.24 8.64
C THR A 80 -16.93 -0.41 10.01
N LYS A 81 -18.00 -0.80 10.72
CA LYS A 81 -17.89 -1.38 12.08
C LYS A 81 -17.74 -2.90 12.09
N THR A 82 -17.82 -3.56 10.94
CA THR A 82 -17.67 -5.02 10.84
C THR A 82 -16.21 -5.44 11.07
N GLU A 83 -15.98 -6.70 11.45
CA GLU A 83 -14.62 -7.23 11.59
C GLU A 83 -13.83 -7.13 10.27
N GLY A 84 -14.47 -7.42 9.14
CA GLY A 84 -13.88 -7.25 7.81
C GLY A 84 -13.52 -5.81 7.51
N GLY A 85 -14.39 -4.86 7.85
CA GLY A 85 -14.15 -3.42 7.69
C GLY A 85 -12.96 -2.92 8.51
N GLN A 86 -12.86 -3.35 9.77
CA GLN A 86 -11.73 -3.00 10.65
C GLN A 86 -10.41 -3.64 10.19
N ASN A 87 -10.45 -4.88 9.69
CA ASN A 87 -9.27 -5.55 9.15
C ASN A 87 -8.78 -4.88 7.88
N ALA A 88 -9.68 -4.55 6.95
CA ALA A 88 -9.34 -3.81 5.74
C ALA A 88 -8.84 -2.39 6.05
N PHE A 89 -9.45 -1.69 7.01
CA PHE A 89 -8.95 -0.40 7.49
C PHE A 89 -7.51 -0.51 8.04
N SER A 90 -7.19 -1.59 8.76
CA SER A 90 -5.83 -1.83 9.25
C SER A 90 -4.82 -1.95 8.10
N VAL A 91 -5.19 -2.66 7.04
CA VAL A 91 -4.36 -2.80 5.84
C VAL A 91 -4.17 -1.45 5.15
N LEU A 92 -5.24 -0.68 4.96
CA LEU A 92 -5.17 0.66 4.33
C LEU A 92 -4.27 1.62 5.11
N LEU A 93 -4.38 1.65 6.44
CA LEU A 93 -3.53 2.49 7.27
C LEU A 93 -2.06 2.07 7.19
N PHE A 94 -1.79 0.76 7.14
CA PHE A 94 -0.44 0.27 6.93
C PHE A 94 0.11 0.69 5.55
N GLN A 95 -0.70 0.61 4.50
CA GLN A 95 -0.33 1.06 3.15
C GLN A 95 -0.02 2.56 3.12
N ASP A 96 -0.85 3.40 3.75
CA ASP A 96 -0.62 4.85 3.82
C ASP A 96 0.69 5.20 4.53
N ILE A 97 1.09 4.44 5.56
CA ILE A 97 2.37 4.62 6.24
C ILE A 97 3.53 4.09 5.37
N ALA A 98 3.34 2.94 4.73
CA ALA A 98 4.37 2.29 3.93
C ALA A 98 4.61 2.97 2.57
N VAL A 99 3.65 3.76 2.06
CA VAL A 99 3.78 4.39 0.74
C VAL A 99 4.94 5.38 0.67
N ILE A 100 5.21 6.11 1.76
CA ILE A 100 6.29 7.10 1.83
C ILE A 100 7.67 6.44 1.60
N PRO A 101 8.08 5.41 2.38
CA PRO A 101 9.34 4.74 2.13
C PRO A 101 9.33 4.02 0.77
N MET A 102 8.22 3.40 0.35
CA MET A 102 8.14 2.74 -0.96
C MET A 102 8.45 3.70 -2.12
N LEU A 103 7.81 4.87 -2.15
CA LEU A 103 8.04 5.88 -3.18
C LEU A 103 9.46 6.47 -3.12
N ALA A 104 10.07 6.55 -1.94
CA ALA A 104 11.47 6.95 -1.81
C ALA A 104 12.45 5.89 -2.35
N PHE A 105 12.12 4.59 -2.24
CA PHE A 105 12.96 3.49 -2.71
C PHE A 105 12.86 3.25 -4.22
N ILE A 106 11.70 3.49 -4.85
CA ILE A 106 11.51 3.23 -6.29
C ILE A 106 12.57 3.92 -7.18
N PRO A 107 12.87 5.22 -7.02
CA PRO A 107 13.92 5.88 -7.81
C PRO A 107 15.30 5.26 -7.59
N LEU A 108 15.59 4.82 -6.35
CA LEU A 108 16.87 4.21 -5.99
C LEU A 108 17.06 2.86 -6.70
N LEU A 109 15.98 2.10 -6.90
CA LEU A 109 16.00 0.83 -7.64
C LEU A 109 16.31 1.02 -9.14
N ALA A 110 15.95 2.16 -9.72
CA ALA A 110 16.21 2.46 -11.13
C ALA A 110 17.63 2.98 -11.41
N LEU A 111 18.36 3.46 -10.38
CA LEU A 111 19.70 4.05 -10.57
C LEU A 111 20.71 3.10 -11.23
N PRO A 112 20.82 1.80 -10.85
CA PRO A 112 21.80 0.90 -11.47
C PRO A 112 21.56 0.73 -12.97
N GLU A 113 20.30 0.56 -13.39
CA GLU A 113 19.91 0.39 -14.79
C GLU A 113 20.19 1.66 -15.61
N LEU A 114 19.94 2.84 -15.02
CA LEU A 114 20.24 4.12 -15.66
C LEU A 114 21.75 4.32 -15.85
N ILE A 115 22.58 3.87 -14.90
CA ILE A 115 24.05 3.93 -15.00
C ILE A 115 24.56 2.98 -16.09
N GLU A 116 24.04 1.75 -16.16
CA GLU A 116 24.41 0.77 -17.18
C GLU A 116 24.02 1.24 -18.59
N GLN A 117 22.83 1.83 -18.74
CA GLN A 117 22.41 2.46 -20.00
C GLN A 117 23.30 3.65 -20.39
N ALA A 118 23.73 4.47 -19.43
CA ALA A 118 24.62 5.59 -19.70
C ALA A 118 26.04 5.14 -20.13
N GLN A 119 26.55 4.05 -19.56
CA GLN A 119 27.86 3.49 -19.92
C GLN A 119 27.87 2.81 -21.29
N SER A 120 26.76 2.17 -21.68
CA SER A 120 26.63 1.51 -22.99
C SER A 120 26.41 2.49 -24.15
N ALA A 121 25.99 3.72 -23.85
CA ALA A 121 25.82 4.81 -24.82
C ALA A 121 27.09 5.66 -25.04
N ALA A 122 28.16 5.42 -24.27
CA ALA A 122 29.45 6.13 -24.33
C ALA A 122 30.53 5.28 -25.01
#